data_AF-A0A838SHX1-F1
#
_entry.id   AF-A0A838SHX1-F1
#
_cell.length_a   1.000
_cell.length_b   1.000
_cell.length_c   1.000
_cell.angle_alpha   90.00
_cell.angle_beta   90.00
_cell.angle_gamma   90.00
#
_symmetry.space_group_name_H-M   'P 1'
#
loop_
_entity.id
_entity.type
_entity.pdbx_description
1 polymer ?
#
loop_
_entity_poly.entity_id
_entity_poly.type
_entity_poly.pdbx_seq_one_letter_code
_entity_poly.pdbx_strand_id
1 'polypeptide(L)'
;MGTENDLARTLPIPTSVKETCRIIGYRRPRDSRKLDIRKTKKMPSERCFLKKLGFFIGPFFPIWVYKKRDMSWVYILHRTFHQDLVKFKDNTLLHRYFPMFLSSKTHQISEKVSQCLIILLVLVLIGVSTPLSGRANADHDVITDKDITVAIESRFLIDQTVASNGIDVHTAKGIVTLSGEVPTLLARERAGKIVASIRGVMALINTIGVKPNIHIGDKDLRLSVFAALAADPASDSYEITVDVEQGRVTLTGTVESWQEKQLTEEVVKSVKGVQSLRSRINVNPVAYRPDSEIEAEIFRRLQSDVWVHGGLIGIMVDQGHVTLTGTVGSLAEKNTAYSDAWVSGVIKVNVDPLRVEWWARDRMLRNPKDLFSSDTRAAQAIRTALTYDPRLRDVGIHVRVVAGTAVLTGIVNNTAAKHAVEETTRNTVGIWRVRNFIKVRPTVRMPDNDLEQRVREAFTQHPILDRYELKITARNGKVSLEGYLHSPTEMVQAIRTAARVKGVTDVVNYLEIEYFENLDEEIWEEIMRLFWWDPHLYDQDISVIVEEGVVTLKGIVPSMMEWRLARKVAKESGADRVRNRLTVKYGPDFYSS
;
A
#
# COMPACT_ATOMS: atom_id res chain seq x y z
N MET A 1 29.22 48.28 23.49
CA MET A 1 30.67 48.03 23.64
C MET A 1 30.83 46.53 23.49
N GLY A 2 31.26 45.98 22.36
CA GLY A 2 32.50 46.29 21.62
C GLY A 2 33.61 45.42 22.21
N THR A 3 34.35 44.59 21.48
CA THR A 3 34.80 44.73 20.07
C THR A 3 34.94 43.39 19.32
N GLU A 4 34.96 43.48 17.99
CA GLU A 4 35.50 42.45 17.08
C GLU A 4 37.04 42.35 17.20
N ASN A 5 37.64 41.20 16.88
CA ASN A 5 38.48 41.06 15.67
C ASN A 5 39.13 39.66 15.50
N ASP A 6 39.19 39.26 14.22
CA ASP A 6 40.25 38.52 13.52
C ASP A 6 41.01 37.35 14.18
N LEU A 7 41.07 36.23 13.43
CA LEU A 7 42.29 35.94 12.66
C LEU A 7 42.05 34.91 11.54
N ALA A 8 41.95 35.42 10.31
CA ALA A 8 42.18 34.59 9.13
C ALA A 8 43.68 34.22 9.03
N ARG A 9 43.99 33.01 8.55
CA ARG A 9 45.35 32.63 8.11
C ARG A 9 45.32 32.10 6.68
N THR A 10 46.44 32.33 6.00
CA THR A 10 46.55 32.42 4.55
C THR A 10 47.45 31.35 3.95
N LEU A 11 47.08 30.89 2.74
CA LEU A 11 47.95 30.37 1.67
C LEU A 11 48.67 29.01 1.93
N PRO A 12 49.21 28.32 0.89
CA PRO A 12 49.35 28.72 -0.52
C PRO A 12 48.74 27.75 -1.56
N ILE A 13 48.78 28.21 -2.82
CA ILE A 13 48.52 27.41 -4.04
C ILE A 13 49.77 26.58 -4.39
N PRO A 14 49.62 25.29 -4.73
CA PRO A 14 50.54 24.59 -5.63
C PRO A 14 49.90 24.41 -7.01
N THR A 15 50.66 24.78 -8.03
CA THR A 15 50.40 24.48 -9.43
C THR A 15 50.58 23.00 -9.77
N SER A 16 50.07 22.60 -10.94
CA SER A 16 50.39 21.38 -11.71
C SER A 16 49.31 20.29 -11.77
N VAL A 17 49.29 19.63 -12.93
CA VAL A 17 48.29 18.67 -13.40
C VAL A 17 48.90 17.27 -13.41
N LYS A 18 48.08 16.27 -13.05
CA LYS A 18 48.30 14.80 -12.99
C LYS A 18 48.50 14.22 -11.58
N GLU A 19 47.92 13.01 -11.45
CA GLU A 19 48.19 11.97 -10.44
C GLU A 19 47.79 12.25 -8.98
N THR A 20 46.55 11.89 -8.64
CA THR A 20 46.30 11.18 -7.38
C THR A 20 45.26 10.05 -7.56
N CYS A 21 45.66 8.87 -7.10
CA CYS A 21 44.96 7.58 -7.07
C CYS A 21 43.45 7.61 -6.72
N ARG A 22 42.57 6.81 -7.37
CA ARG A 22 42.48 5.32 -7.37
C ARG A 22 41.83 4.75 -6.10
N ILE A 23 40.55 5.04 -5.93
CA ILE A 23 39.54 4.36 -5.08
C ILE A 23 38.19 4.64 -5.79
N ILE A 24 37.18 3.78 -5.98
CA ILE A 24 36.86 2.35 -5.69
C ILE A 24 36.52 1.70 -7.07
N GLY A 25 36.58 0.40 -7.38
CA GLY A 25 36.92 -0.81 -6.62
C GLY A 25 36.00 -2.01 -6.91
N TYR A 26 35.75 -2.37 -8.19
CA TYR A 26 34.97 -3.57 -8.57
C TYR A 26 35.88 -4.76 -8.94
N ARG A 27 35.58 -5.96 -8.41
CA ARG A 27 36.29 -7.22 -8.72
C ARG A 27 35.53 -8.07 -9.73
N ARG A 28 36.29 -8.82 -10.54
CA ARG A 28 35.80 -9.76 -11.57
C ARG A 28 35.18 -11.04 -10.96
N PRO A 29 34.28 -11.72 -11.68
CA PRO A 29 34.10 -13.17 -11.54
C PRO A 29 35.39 -13.91 -11.96
N ARG A 30 35.69 -15.02 -11.27
CA ARG A 30 36.61 -16.04 -11.77
C ARG A 30 35.79 -17.08 -12.51
N ASP A 31 36.17 -17.41 -13.74
CA ASP A 31 36.47 -18.81 -14.02
C ASP A 31 37.56 -18.92 -15.09
N SER A 32 38.24 -20.06 -15.12
CA SER A 32 39.52 -20.23 -15.81
C SER A 32 39.59 -21.55 -16.58
N ARG A 33 39.94 -21.47 -17.87
CA ARG A 33 40.64 -22.57 -18.55
C ARG A 33 41.41 -22.09 -19.78
N LYS A 34 42.63 -22.64 -19.87
CA LYS A 34 43.73 -22.36 -20.81
C LYS A 34 43.34 -22.43 -22.29
N LEU A 35 43.93 -21.57 -23.11
CA LEU A 35 44.68 -22.01 -24.30
C LEU A 35 45.75 -20.97 -24.67
N ASP A 36 46.85 -21.42 -25.26
CA ASP A 36 48.07 -20.62 -25.49
C ASP A 36 48.62 -20.83 -26.91
N ILE A 37 49.45 -19.88 -27.37
CA ILE A 37 50.38 -19.94 -28.52
C ILE A 37 49.80 -20.03 -29.95
N ARG A 38 49.89 -18.85 -30.61
CA ARG A 38 50.40 -18.56 -31.99
C ARG A 38 49.83 -19.28 -33.25
N LYS A 39 49.69 -18.42 -34.27
CA LYS A 39 49.86 -18.59 -35.74
C LYS A 39 48.61 -18.43 -36.64
N THR A 40 48.81 -17.49 -37.57
CA THR A 40 48.39 -17.45 -38.99
C THR A 40 47.02 -16.92 -39.44
N LYS A 41 47.15 -15.83 -40.23
CA LYS A 41 46.46 -15.49 -41.49
C LYS A 41 45.02 -14.91 -41.45
N LYS A 42 44.96 -13.67 -41.99
CA LYS A 42 43.86 -13.06 -42.76
C LYS A 42 42.42 -13.25 -42.22
N MET A 43 41.94 -12.22 -41.51
CA MET A 43 40.50 -11.92 -41.49
C MET A 43 40.02 -11.46 -42.87
N PRO A 44 38.96 -12.04 -43.44
CA PRO A 44 38.09 -11.39 -44.41
C PRO A 44 37.07 -10.49 -43.70
N SER A 45 36.53 -9.52 -44.42
CA SER A 45 35.53 -8.58 -43.95
C SER A 45 34.15 -9.20 -43.69
N GLU A 46 33.38 -8.53 -42.83
CA GLU A 46 32.02 -8.89 -42.41
C GLU A 46 31.06 -9.16 -43.57
N ARG A 47 30.54 -10.39 -43.66
CA ARG A 47 29.21 -10.78 -44.19
C ARG A 47 28.94 -12.25 -43.86
N CYS A 48 27.66 -12.59 -43.68
CA CYS A 48 27.13 -13.93 -43.40
C CYS A 48 27.54 -14.60 -42.08
N PHE A 49 26.67 -14.54 -41.06
CA PHE A 49 25.94 -15.75 -40.61
C PHE A 49 24.66 -15.45 -39.78
N LEU A 50 23.64 -14.88 -40.43
CA LEU A 50 22.24 -15.00 -39.99
C LEU A 50 21.45 -15.73 -41.09
N LYS A 51 21.33 -17.06 -40.97
CA LYS A 51 20.38 -17.87 -41.77
C LYS A 51 20.22 -19.30 -41.22
N LYS A 52 19.24 -19.48 -40.32
CA LYS A 52 18.55 -20.71 -39.87
C LYS A 52 17.67 -20.30 -38.67
N LEU A 53 16.33 -20.41 -38.58
CA LEU A 53 15.16 -20.39 -39.49
C LEU A 53 14.10 -19.47 -38.80
N GLY A 54 12.93 -19.05 -39.32
CA GLY A 54 12.20 -19.21 -40.59
C GLY A 54 10.77 -18.63 -40.46
N PHE A 55 9.99 -18.59 -41.57
CA PHE A 55 8.55 -18.18 -41.67
C PHE A 55 8.19 -16.71 -41.29
N PHE A 56 7.86 -15.79 -42.23
CA PHE A 56 6.60 -15.61 -43.04
C PHE A 56 5.52 -14.81 -42.27
N ILE A 57 4.83 -13.75 -42.74
CA ILE A 57 4.66 -13.02 -44.04
C ILE A 57 4.46 -11.49 -43.77
N GLY A 58 4.72 -10.59 -44.75
CA GLY A 58 4.09 -9.24 -44.82
C GLY A 58 5.03 -8.07 -45.19
N PRO A 59 4.78 -7.28 -46.28
CA PRO A 59 5.74 -6.26 -46.75
C PRO A 59 5.35 -4.80 -46.38
N PHE A 60 6.34 -3.92 -46.14
CA PHE A 60 6.53 -2.63 -46.86
C PHE A 60 7.76 -1.84 -46.33
N PHE A 61 8.55 -1.27 -47.26
CA PHE A 61 9.68 -0.31 -47.12
C PHE A 61 10.98 -0.67 -46.34
N PRO A 62 12.16 -0.61 -47.02
CA PRO A 62 13.48 -0.62 -46.38
C PRO A 62 14.08 0.79 -46.21
N ILE A 63 14.66 1.08 -45.03
CA ILE A 63 15.44 2.30 -44.78
C ILE A 63 16.93 2.03 -45.04
N TRP A 64 17.57 2.90 -45.82
CA TRP A 64 19.04 2.90 -46.01
C TRP A 64 19.73 3.69 -44.89
N VAL A 65 20.73 3.09 -44.25
CA VAL A 65 21.64 3.79 -43.34
C VAL A 65 22.93 4.15 -44.09
N TYR A 66 23.26 5.44 -44.19
CA TYR A 66 24.54 5.90 -44.71
C TYR A 66 25.44 6.45 -43.60
N LYS A 67 26.73 6.10 -43.65
CA LYS A 67 27.75 6.45 -42.66
C LYS A 67 28.79 7.37 -43.30
N LYS A 68 29.15 8.48 -42.63
CA LYS A 68 30.36 9.24 -42.98
C LYS A 68 31.09 9.77 -41.74
N ARG A 69 32.40 9.49 -41.71
CA ARG A 69 33.45 10.16 -40.92
C ARG A 69 33.56 11.64 -41.38
N ASP A 70 34.05 12.62 -40.61
CA ASP A 70 34.88 12.58 -39.40
C ASP A 70 34.80 13.93 -38.63
N MET A 71 35.33 13.95 -37.39
CA MET A 71 35.91 15.11 -36.65
C MET A 71 35.03 16.18 -35.93
N SER A 72 35.42 16.39 -34.66
CA SER A 72 35.36 17.63 -33.84
C SER A 72 34.10 17.98 -33.02
N TRP A 73 34.28 17.96 -31.69
CA TRP A 73 33.46 18.66 -30.69
C TRP A 73 33.84 20.15 -30.64
N VAL A 74 32.97 21.04 -30.11
CA VAL A 74 33.27 22.15 -29.14
C VAL A 74 32.22 23.29 -29.15
N TYR A 75 31.50 23.42 -28.02
CA TYR A 75 31.10 24.65 -27.28
C TYR A 75 29.98 25.63 -27.72
N ILE A 76 29.32 26.11 -26.63
CA ILE A 76 28.57 27.37 -26.42
C ILE A 76 27.21 27.49 -27.11
N LEU A 77 26.18 27.10 -26.34
CA LEU A 77 24.83 27.65 -26.44
C LEU A 77 24.60 28.56 -25.23
N HIS A 78 25.11 29.80 -25.30
CA HIS A 78 24.86 30.83 -24.29
C HIS A 78 24.90 32.25 -24.90
N ARG A 79 23.74 32.94 -24.88
CA ARG A 79 23.46 34.26 -25.49
C ARG A 79 23.66 34.24 -27.03
N THR A 80 22.66 34.52 -27.85
CA THR A 80 21.63 35.56 -27.71
C THR A 80 20.27 35.11 -28.24
N PHE A 81 19.31 34.85 -27.35
CA PHE A 81 17.88 34.76 -27.69
C PHE A 81 17.08 35.64 -26.72
N HIS A 82 17.38 36.93 -26.75
CA HIS A 82 16.72 37.93 -25.91
C HIS A 82 16.67 39.31 -26.60
N GLN A 83 16.16 39.38 -27.85
CA GLN A 83 15.78 40.69 -28.41
C GLN A 83 14.64 40.73 -29.46
N ASP A 84 14.31 39.64 -30.18
CA ASP A 84 13.31 39.69 -31.26
C ASP A 84 11.93 39.08 -30.92
N LEU A 85 11.48 39.23 -29.66
CA LEU A 85 10.12 38.84 -29.22
C LEU A 85 9.21 40.06 -29.00
N VAL A 86 9.45 41.15 -29.74
CA VAL A 86 8.62 42.36 -29.77
C VAL A 86 8.41 42.80 -31.22
N LYS A 87 7.13 42.91 -31.62
CA LYS A 87 6.62 43.17 -32.99
C LYS A 87 6.58 41.95 -33.94
N PHE A 88 5.58 41.09 -33.75
CA PHE A 88 4.71 40.71 -34.86
C PHE A 88 3.26 40.63 -34.38
N LYS A 89 2.63 41.81 -34.37
CA LYS A 89 1.19 41.98 -34.32
C LYS A 89 0.78 42.41 -35.73
N ASP A 90 -0.41 42.00 -36.14
CA ASP A 90 -1.09 42.31 -37.39
C ASP A 90 -0.66 41.49 -38.64
N ASN A 91 -1.69 41.12 -39.40
CA ASN A 91 -1.64 40.22 -40.55
C ASN A 91 -1.07 40.89 -41.82
N THR A 92 -0.89 40.04 -42.84
CA THR A 92 -0.59 40.35 -44.26
C THR A 92 0.90 40.47 -44.62
N LEU A 93 1.45 39.40 -45.23
CA LEU A 93 2.42 39.42 -46.35
C LEU A 93 2.80 38.01 -46.82
N LEU A 94 1.82 37.11 -46.99
CA LEU A 94 2.04 35.71 -47.41
C LEU A 94 1.68 35.46 -48.88
N HIS A 95 2.05 36.38 -49.79
CA HIS A 95 1.58 36.30 -51.18
C HIS A 95 2.51 36.88 -52.29
N ARG A 96 3.79 37.14 -52.02
CA ARG A 96 4.65 37.87 -52.99
C ARG A 96 5.99 37.25 -53.42
N TYR A 97 6.34 36.04 -52.98
CA TYR A 97 7.57 35.36 -53.43
C TYR A 97 7.38 33.85 -53.65
N PHE A 98 6.67 33.49 -54.73
CA PHE A 98 6.83 32.27 -55.54
C PHE A 98 5.91 32.47 -56.76
N PRO A 99 6.45 32.59 -57.99
CA PRO A 99 6.95 31.41 -58.68
C PRO A 99 8.15 31.63 -59.65
N MET A 100 9.02 30.62 -59.78
CA MET A 100 9.65 30.31 -61.07
C MET A 100 10.06 28.83 -61.13
N PHE A 101 9.70 28.18 -62.24
CA PHE A 101 10.18 26.89 -62.72
C PHE A 101 10.25 25.70 -61.74
N LEU A 102 9.32 24.76 -61.91
CA LEU A 102 9.65 23.50 -62.58
C LEU A 102 8.41 22.86 -63.22
N SER A 103 8.54 22.53 -64.50
CA SER A 103 7.49 21.87 -65.30
C SER A 103 7.65 20.34 -65.25
N SER A 104 6.52 19.66 -65.43
CA SER A 104 6.33 18.24 -65.79
C SER A 104 6.02 17.21 -64.68
N LYS A 105 4.75 16.77 -64.70
CA LYS A 105 4.25 15.42 -64.36
C LYS A 105 4.69 14.75 -63.03
N THR A 106 4.59 15.43 -61.89
CA THR A 106 4.54 14.77 -60.55
C THR A 106 3.52 15.39 -59.57
N HIS A 107 2.55 16.15 -60.08
CA HIS A 107 1.77 17.11 -59.28
C HIS A 107 0.63 16.53 -58.41
N GLN A 108 0.44 15.20 -58.35
CA GLN A 108 -0.66 14.57 -57.59
C GLN A 108 -0.21 13.80 -56.33
N ILE A 109 1.09 13.62 -56.13
CA ILE A 109 1.65 12.90 -54.97
C ILE A 109 2.22 13.88 -53.92
N SER A 110 2.64 15.07 -54.33
CA SER A 110 3.29 16.07 -53.46
C SER A 110 2.35 16.63 -52.36
N GLU A 111 1.12 17.05 -52.70
CA GLU A 111 0.22 17.68 -51.72
C GLU A 111 -0.17 16.74 -50.58
N LYS A 112 -0.52 15.48 -50.87
CA LYS A 112 -0.89 14.51 -49.83
C LYS A 112 0.29 14.13 -48.95
N VAL A 113 1.49 13.98 -49.51
CA VAL A 113 2.69 13.68 -48.73
C VAL A 113 3.08 14.89 -47.87
N SER A 114 2.98 16.11 -48.40
CA SER A 114 3.24 17.35 -47.63
C SER A 114 2.23 17.58 -46.51
N GLN A 115 0.92 17.39 -46.78
CA GLN A 115 -0.12 17.44 -45.75
C GLN A 115 0.08 16.38 -44.67
N CYS A 116 0.38 15.12 -45.04
CA CYS A 116 0.72 14.09 -44.05
C CYS A 116 1.98 14.43 -43.26
N LEU A 117 3.02 14.99 -43.88
CA LEU A 117 4.24 15.39 -43.15
C LEU A 117 3.96 16.54 -42.17
N ILE A 118 3.16 17.53 -42.57
CA ILE A 118 2.76 18.66 -41.71
C ILE A 118 1.85 18.17 -40.57
N ILE A 119 0.89 17.29 -40.84
CA ILE A 119 0.05 16.68 -39.79
C ILE A 119 0.90 15.85 -38.82
N LEU A 120 1.88 15.08 -39.32
CA LEU A 120 2.81 14.34 -38.46
C LEU A 120 3.69 15.28 -37.62
N LEU A 121 4.21 16.37 -38.21
CA LEU A 121 5.02 17.36 -37.51
C LEU A 121 4.20 18.15 -36.47
N VAL A 122 2.92 18.42 -36.77
CA VAL A 122 1.96 19.04 -35.85
C VAL A 122 1.58 18.07 -34.73
N LEU A 123 1.39 16.78 -35.00
CA LEU A 123 1.18 15.77 -33.94
C LEU A 123 2.42 15.62 -33.04
N VAL A 124 3.63 15.68 -33.60
CA VAL A 124 4.89 15.66 -32.82
C VAL A 124 5.10 16.96 -32.02
N LEU A 125 4.66 18.12 -32.54
CA LEU A 125 4.70 19.40 -31.81
C LEU A 125 3.55 19.57 -30.80
N ILE A 126 2.43 18.85 -30.98
CA ILE A 126 1.35 18.67 -29.99
C ILE A 126 1.72 17.52 -29.02
N GLY A 127 2.94 16.99 -29.09
CA GLY A 127 3.61 16.24 -28.01
C GLY A 127 3.86 17.06 -26.73
N VAL A 128 3.02 18.05 -26.45
CA VAL A 128 2.72 18.45 -25.08
C VAL A 128 2.10 17.22 -24.42
N SER A 129 2.77 16.69 -23.40
CA SER A 129 2.18 15.77 -22.44
C SER A 129 1.01 16.47 -21.75
N THR A 130 -0.17 16.43 -22.36
CA THR A 130 -1.40 16.94 -21.76
C THR A 130 -1.72 16.04 -20.57
N PRO A 131 -1.64 16.53 -19.33
CA PRO A 131 -1.86 15.68 -18.17
C PRO A 131 -3.28 15.12 -18.21
N LEU A 132 -3.43 13.79 -18.20
CA LEU A 132 -4.74 13.16 -18.05
C LEU A 132 -5.40 13.73 -16.80
N SER A 133 -6.50 14.44 -17.02
CA SER A 133 -7.20 15.24 -16.02
C SER A 133 -8.69 14.95 -16.17
N GLY A 134 -9.24 14.19 -15.23
CA GLY A 134 -10.67 13.90 -15.17
C GLY A 134 -11.19 13.97 -13.74
N ARG A 135 -12.52 13.99 -13.63
CA ARG A 135 -13.27 13.78 -12.39
C ARG A 135 -13.93 12.40 -12.46
N ALA A 136 -14.18 11.78 -11.32
CA ALA A 136 -14.98 10.56 -11.29
C ALA A 136 -16.37 10.85 -11.87
N ASN A 137 -16.85 10.00 -12.80
CA ASN A 137 -18.08 10.26 -13.54
C ASN A 137 -19.31 10.18 -12.64
N ALA A 138 -20.13 11.23 -12.64
CA ALA A 138 -21.28 11.39 -11.74
C ALA A 138 -22.62 10.87 -12.31
N ASP A 139 -22.61 9.95 -13.28
CA ASP A 139 -23.79 9.62 -14.12
C ASP A 139 -24.17 8.12 -14.12
N HIS A 140 -23.79 7.39 -13.07
CA HIS A 140 -24.21 5.99 -12.83
C HIS A 140 -24.63 5.78 -11.37
N ASP A 141 -25.78 6.36 -10.99
CA ASP A 141 -26.38 6.25 -9.66
C ASP A 141 -27.01 4.88 -9.35
N VAL A 142 -27.05 3.96 -10.32
CA VAL A 142 -27.53 2.57 -10.14
C VAL A 142 -26.39 1.60 -10.36
N ILE A 143 -25.83 1.10 -9.25
CA ILE A 143 -24.84 0.01 -9.25
C ILE A 143 -25.59 -1.31 -9.48
N THR A 144 -25.29 -2.04 -10.57
CA THR A 144 -25.87 -3.37 -10.80
C THR A 144 -24.97 -4.49 -10.24
N ASP A 145 -25.55 -5.67 -10.00
CA ASP A 145 -24.80 -6.88 -9.61
C ASP A 145 -23.69 -7.23 -10.62
N LYS A 146 -23.89 -6.91 -11.90
CA LYS A 146 -22.89 -7.10 -12.95
C LYS A 146 -21.71 -6.16 -12.77
N ASP A 147 -21.96 -4.89 -12.45
CA ASP A 147 -20.90 -3.90 -12.23
C ASP A 147 -20.09 -4.23 -10.98
N ILE A 148 -20.76 -4.68 -9.91
CA ILE A 148 -20.09 -5.20 -8.69
C ILE A 148 -19.20 -6.39 -9.06
N THR A 149 -19.71 -7.35 -9.84
CA THR A 149 -18.92 -8.52 -10.28
C THR A 149 -17.69 -8.10 -11.07
N VAL A 150 -17.84 -7.20 -12.05
CA VAL A 150 -16.71 -6.67 -12.84
C VAL A 150 -15.70 -5.93 -11.96
N ALA A 151 -16.15 -5.17 -10.96
CA ALA A 151 -15.28 -4.49 -10.00
C ALA A 151 -14.43 -5.49 -9.21
N ILE A 152 -15.04 -6.56 -8.68
CA ILE A 152 -14.36 -7.61 -7.92
C ILE A 152 -13.32 -8.33 -8.79
N GLU A 153 -13.73 -8.78 -9.98
CA GLU A 153 -12.85 -9.48 -10.93
C GLU A 153 -11.65 -8.61 -11.32
N SER A 154 -11.88 -7.33 -11.62
CA SER A 154 -10.79 -6.39 -11.94
C SER A 154 -9.80 -6.22 -10.77
N ARG A 155 -10.30 -6.26 -9.52
CA ARG A 155 -9.46 -6.10 -8.33
C ARG A 155 -8.70 -7.37 -7.97
N PHE A 156 -9.27 -8.55 -8.23
CA PHE A 156 -8.55 -9.83 -8.11
C PHE A 156 -7.49 -10.02 -9.20
N LEU A 157 -7.69 -9.49 -10.40
CA LEU A 157 -6.68 -9.55 -11.47
C LEU A 157 -5.39 -8.80 -11.11
N ILE A 158 -5.49 -7.76 -10.29
CA ILE A 158 -4.37 -6.87 -9.90
C ILE A 158 -3.76 -7.27 -8.55
N ASP A 159 -4.52 -7.90 -7.64
CA ASP A 159 -4.01 -8.28 -6.33
C ASP A 159 -3.15 -9.57 -6.39
N GLN A 160 -1.83 -9.39 -6.38
CA GLN A 160 -0.83 -10.46 -6.44
C GLN A 160 -0.92 -11.53 -5.33
N THR A 161 -1.67 -11.28 -4.24
CA THR A 161 -1.91 -12.28 -3.18
C THR A 161 -3.12 -13.18 -3.50
N VAL A 162 -4.03 -12.73 -4.35
CA VAL A 162 -5.29 -13.40 -4.71
C VAL A 162 -5.23 -13.83 -6.17
N ALA A 163 -5.00 -15.13 -6.41
CA ALA A 163 -5.00 -15.65 -7.77
C ALA A 163 -6.43 -15.66 -8.36
N SER A 164 -6.77 -14.66 -9.16
CA SER A 164 -8.09 -14.49 -9.80
C SER A 164 -8.60 -15.77 -10.47
N ASN A 165 -7.75 -16.43 -11.27
CA ASN A 165 -8.07 -17.67 -11.99
C ASN A 165 -8.53 -18.85 -11.10
N GLY A 166 -8.33 -18.77 -9.77
CA GLY A 166 -8.75 -19.79 -8.82
C GLY A 166 -10.04 -19.47 -8.06
N ILE A 167 -10.70 -18.33 -8.32
CA ILE A 167 -11.87 -17.85 -7.59
C ILE A 167 -12.99 -17.50 -8.58
N ASP A 168 -14.16 -18.10 -8.40
CA ASP A 168 -15.37 -17.68 -9.09
C ASP A 168 -16.14 -16.65 -8.26
N VAL A 169 -16.64 -15.60 -8.91
CA VAL A 169 -17.46 -14.55 -8.29
C VAL A 169 -18.89 -14.61 -8.81
N HIS A 170 -19.87 -14.72 -7.90
CA HIS A 170 -21.29 -14.60 -8.24
C HIS A 170 -21.96 -13.53 -7.37
N THR A 171 -22.56 -12.52 -7.98
CA THR A 171 -23.29 -11.45 -7.27
C THR A 171 -24.78 -11.52 -7.57
N ALA A 172 -25.62 -11.46 -6.53
CA ALA A 172 -27.07 -11.33 -6.65
C ALA A 172 -27.64 -10.43 -5.54
N LYS A 173 -28.33 -9.34 -5.91
CA LYS A 173 -28.89 -8.33 -5.00
C LYS A 173 -27.87 -7.78 -4.00
N GLY A 174 -26.65 -7.48 -4.47
CA GLY A 174 -25.52 -7.03 -3.64
C GLY A 174 -24.93 -8.10 -2.71
N ILE A 175 -25.43 -9.33 -2.73
CA ILE A 175 -24.84 -10.48 -2.01
C ILE A 175 -23.82 -11.13 -2.94
N VAL A 176 -22.55 -11.10 -2.55
CA VAL A 176 -21.46 -11.74 -3.27
C VAL A 176 -21.21 -13.13 -2.69
N THR A 177 -21.18 -14.14 -3.53
CA THR A 177 -20.66 -15.48 -3.22
C THR A 177 -19.31 -15.66 -3.91
N LEU A 178 -18.31 -16.09 -3.15
CA LEU A 178 -16.99 -16.46 -3.66
C LEU A 178 -16.80 -17.97 -3.50
N SER A 179 -16.46 -18.68 -4.59
CA SER A 179 -16.10 -20.10 -4.59
C SER A 179 -14.76 -20.34 -5.29
N GLY A 180 -14.26 -21.58 -5.29
CA GLY A 180 -12.98 -21.95 -5.91
C GLY A 180 -11.92 -22.42 -4.90
N GLU A 181 -10.65 -22.40 -5.29
CA GLU A 181 -9.50 -22.87 -4.51
C GLU A 181 -8.37 -21.84 -4.48
N VAL A 182 -7.81 -21.54 -3.29
CA VAL A 182 -6.62 -20.69 -3.13
C VAL A 182 -5.51 -21.41 -2.35
N PRO A 183 -4.22 -21.06 -2.56
CA PRO A 183 -3.12 -21.78 -1.93
C PRO A 183 -2.96 -21.53 -0.41
N THR A 184 -3.55 -20.46 0.14
CA THR A 184 -3.32 -20.05 1.53
C THR A 184 -4.56 -19.46 2.19
N LEU A 185 -4.68 -19.62 3.52
CA LEU A 185 -5.76 -19.03 4.30
C LEU A 185 -5.71 -17.48 4.27
N LEU A 186 -4.51 -16.88 4.23
CA LEU A 186 -4.33 -15.43 4.04
C LEU A 186 -4.90 -14.93 2.71
N ALA A 187 -4.72 -15.66 1.60
CA ALA A 187 -5.30 -15.30 0.31
C ALA A 187 -6.83 -15.30 0.35
N ARG A 188 -7.43 -16.30 1.01
CA ARG A 188 -8.90 -16.36 1.20
C ARG A 188 -9.43 -15.18 2.00
N GLU A 189 -8.74 -14.77 3.06
CA GLU A 189 -9.12 -13.59 3.84
C GLU A 189 -8.88 -12.29 3.08
N ARG A 190 -7.81 -12.20 2.28
CA ARG A 190 -7.54 -11.04 1.42
C ARG A 190 -8.66 -10.85 0.38
N ALA A 191 -9.08 -11.93 -0.29
CA ALA A 191 -10.22 -11.91 -1.21
C ALA A 191 -11.49 -11.38 -0.54
N GLY A 192 -11.81 -11.87 0.67
CA GLY A 192 -12.96 -11.38 1.43
C GLY A 192 -12.86 -9.91 1.85
N LYS A 193 -11.66 -9.43 2.24
CA LYS A 193 -11.42 -8.02 2.57
C LYS A 193 -11.54 -7.10 1.36
N ILE A 194 -11.08 -7.54 0.18
CA ILE A 194 -11.26 -6.83 -1.09
C ILE A 194 -12.75 -6.67 -1.39
N VAL A 195 -13.51 -7.76 -1.39
CA VAL A 195 -14.96 -7.72 -1.67
C VAL A 195 -15.71 -6.85 -0.67
N ALA A 196 -15.40 -6.94 0.62
CA ALA A 196 -16.03 -6.10 1.63
C ALA A 196 -15.76 -4.59 1.44
N SER A 197 -14.64 -4.23 0.80
CA SER A 197 -14.30 -2.84 0.49
C SER A 197 -14.91 -2.29 -0.80
N ILE A 198 -15.68 -3.07 -1.57
CA ILE A 198 -16.29 -2.63 -2.83
C ILE A 198 -17.69 -2.06 -2.58
N ARG A 199 -17.89 -0.81 -3.03
CA ARG A 199 -19.16 -0.09 -2.99
C ARG A 199 -20.28 -0.89 -3.68
N GLY A 200 -21.42 -1.04 -3.02
CA GLY A 200 -22.55 -1.85 -3.49
C GLY A 200 -22.61 -3.26 -2.91
N VAL A 201 -21.51 -3.80 -2.35
CA VAL A 201 -21.52 -5.10 -1.67
C VAL A 201 -22.23 -5.00 -0.32
N MET A 202 -23.35 -5.72 -0.18
CA MET A 202 -24.18 -5.76 1.01
C MET A 202 -23.82 -6.93 1.95
N ALA A 203 -23.43 -8.08 1.38
CA ALA A 203 -23.04 -9.26 2.13
C ALA A 203 -22.05 -10.12 1.34
N LEU A 204 -21.26 -10.93 2.05
CA LEU A 204 -20.27 -11.86 1.48
C LEU A 204 -20.48 -13.27 2.02
N ILE A 205 -20.62 -14.23 1.13
CA ILE A 205 -20.60 -15.67 1.39
C ILE A 205 -19.30 -16.23 0.81
N ASN A 206 -18.28 -16.40 1.65
CA ASN A 206 -16.97 -16.90 1.23
C ASN A 206 -16.88 -18.42 1.42
N THR A 207 -17.05 -19.19 0.34
CA THR A 207 -16.96 -20.66 0.30
C THR A 207 -15.64 -21.17 -0.29
N ILE A 208 -14.68 -20.28 -0.57
CA ILE A 208 -13.37 -20.63 -1.13
C ILE A 208 -12.67 -21.71 -0.28
N GLY A 209 -12.25 -22.79 -0.93
CA GLY A 209 -11.40 -23.83 -0.37
C GLY A 209 -9.93 -23.39 -0.30
N VAL A 210 -9.18 -23.90 0.68
CA VAL A 210 -7.73 -23.65 0.79
C VAL A 210 -6.99 -24.94 0.48
N LYS A 211 -6.12 -24.91 -0.52
CA LYS A 211 -5.39 -26.07 -1.03
C LYS A 211 -3.90 -25.72 -1.19
N PRO A 212 -3.08 -25.94 -0.15
CA PRO A 212 -1.67 -25.58 -0.18
C PRO A 212 -0.91 -26.32 -1.29
N ASN A 213 -0.07 -25.57 -2.01
CA ASN A 213 0.84 -26.13 -3.03
C ASN A 213 1.87 -27.11 -2.45
N ILE A 214 2.08 -27.08 -1.13
CA ILE A 214 3.02 -27.92 -0.39
C ILE A 214 2.26 -28.58 0.75
N HIS A 215 2.20 -29.92 0.74
CA HIS A 215 1.67 -30.68 1.88
C HIS A 215 2.73 -30.75 2.98
N ILE A 216 2.42 -30.15 4.13
CA ILE A 216 3.17 -30.30 5.38
C ILE A 216 2.42 -31.35 6.21
N GLY A 217 3.14 -32.34 6.75
CA GLY A 217 2.52 -33.36 7.60
C GLY A 217 1.97 -32.75 8.89
N ASP A 218 0.83 -33.22 9.37
CA ASP A 218 0.10 -32.62 10.51
C ASP A 218 0.97 -32.43 11.77
N LYS A 219 1.90 -33.37 12.03
CA LYS A 219 2.87 -33.27 13.12
C LYS A 219 3.78 -32.06 12.99
N ASP A 220 4.30 -31.81 11.79
CA ASP A 220 5.24 -30.72 11.52
C ASP A 220 4.49 -29.38 11.43
N LEU A 221 3.28 -29.38 10.85
CA LEU A 221 2.40 -28.21 10.84
C LEU A 221 2.02 -27.80 12.28
N ARG A 222 1.67 -28.76 13.14
CA ARG A 222 1.41 -28.51 14.56
C ARG A 222 2.62 -27.88 15.26
N LEU A 223 3.84 -28.36 14.98
CA LEU A 223 5.08 -27.77 15.51
C LEU A 223 5.30 -26.34 14.99
N SER A 224 5.09 -26.07 13.70
CA SER A 224 5.14 -24.72 13.13
C SER A 224 4.13 -23.77 13.78
N VAL A 225 2.90 -24.24 14.04
CA VAL A 225 1.86 -23.42 14.70
C VAL A 225 2.23 -23.11 16.16
N PHE A 226 2.71 -24.09 16.93
CA PHE A 226 3.23 -23.84 18.28
C PHE A 226 4.43 -22.88 18.28
N ALA A 227 5.35 -23.04 17.34
CA ALA A 227 6.52 -22.16 17.20
C ALA A 227 6.11 -20.72 16.87
N ALA A 228 5.12 -20.52 16.00
CA ALA A 228 4.60 -19.20 15.67
C ALA A 228 3.92 -18.51 16.87
N LEU A 229 3.10 -19.25 17.63
CA LEU A 229 2.43 -18.73 18.83
C LEU A 229 3.41 -18.34 19.94
N ALA A 230 4.47 -19.14 20.15
CA ALA A 230 5.52 -18.84 21.13
C ALA A 230 6.53 -17.77 20.65
N ALA A 231 6.60 -17.50 19.35
CA ALA A 231 7.44 -16.44 18.78
C ALA A 231 6.79 -15.05 18.91
N ASP A 232 5.46 -14.98 19.03
CA ASP A 232 4.69 -13.74 19.17
C ASP A 232 4.50 -13.36 20.66
N PRO A 233 5.04 -12.21 21.14
CA PRO A 233 4.89 -11.75 22.51
C PRO A 233 3.46 -11.53 22.98
N ALA A 234 2.49 -11.41 22.07
CA ALA A 234 1.07 -11.24 22.35
C ALA A 234 0.27 -12.53 22.15
N SER A 235 0.92 -13.71 22.08
CA SER A 235 0.25 -15.01 22.27
C SER A 235 1.02 -16.04 23.11
N ASP A 236 2.31 -15.80 23.36
CA ASP A 236 3.21 -16.66 24.17
C ASP A 236 2.70 -16.98 25.59
N SER A 237 1.79 -16.17 26.16
CA SER A 237 1.24 -16.35 27.51
C SER A 237 -0.11 -17.08 27.58
N TYR A 238 -0.74 -17.45 26.47
CA TYR A 238 -2.10 -18.01 26.49
C TYR A 238 -2.12 -19.54 26.61
N GLU A 239 -3.00 -20.07 27.46
CA GLU A 239 -3.21 -21.51 27.65
C GLU A 239 -4.02 -22.12 26.50
N ILE A 240 -3.38 -22.22 25.34
CA ILE A 240 -4.02 -22.65 24.08
C ILE A 240 -3.43 -23.98 23.61
N THR A 241 -4.31 -24.97 23.48
CA THR A 241 -4.01 -26.27 22.89
C THR A 241 -4.27 -26.23 21.39
N VAL A 242 -3.27 -26.66 20.62
CA VAL A 242 -3.31 -26.75 19.15
C VAL A 242 -3.40 -28.22 18.75
N ASP A 243 -4.50 -28.57 18.08
CA ASP A 243 -4.70 -29.85 17.42
C ASP A 243 -4.71 -29.65 15.89
N VAL A 244 -4.22 -30.64 15.13
CA VAL A 244 -4.06 -30.55 13.67
C VAL A 244 -4.42 -31.88 13.02
N GLU A 245 -5.39 -31.85 12.10
CA GLU A 245 -5.83 -33.01 11.33
C GLU A 245 -6.06 -32.60 9.87
N GLN A 246 -5.34 -33.23 8.93
CA GLN A 246 -5.42 -32.97 7.48
C GLN A 246 -5.22 -31.49 7.13
N GLY A 247 -4.25 -30.82 7.74
CA GLY A 247 -4.00 -29.38 7.56
C GLY A 247 -5.04 -28.45 8.20
N ARG A 248 -6.04 -29.00 8.90
CA ARG A 248 -7.07 -28.24 9.62
C ARG A 248 -6.64 -28.08 11.08
N VAL A 249 -6.46 -26.84 11.51
CA VAL A 249 -6.04 -26.51 12.88
C VAL A 249 -7.28 -26.28 13.75
N THR A 250 -7.37 -26.96 14.88
CA THR A 250 -8.36 -26.66 15.92
C THR A 250 -7.65 -26.04 17.12
N LEU A 251 -8.15 -24.89 17.59
CA LEU A 251 -7.66 -24.24 18.80
C LEU A 251 -8.68 -24.42 19.93
N THR A 252 -8.22 -24.87 21.08
CA THR A 252 -8.99 -25.00 22.33
C THR A 252 -8.23 -24.35 23.48
N GLY A 253 -8.95 -23.90 24.52
CA GLY A 253 -8.36 -23.18 25.64
C GLY A 253 -9.26 -22.05 26.10
N THR A 254 -8.77 -21.24 27.04
CA THR A 254 -9.45 -20.04 27.55
C THR A 254 -8.54 -18.85 27.40
N VAL A 255 -9.10 -17.70 26.99
CA VAL A 255 -8.45 -16.39 27.02
C VAL A 255 -9.34 -15.39 27.75
N GLU A 256 -8.78 -14.25 28.13
CA GLU A 256 -9.47 -13.26 28.96
C GLU A 256 -10.22 -12.21 28.12
N SER A 257 -9.86 -12.03 26.85
CA SER A 257 -10.59 -11.14 25.94
C SER A 257 -10.65 -11.64 24.49
N TRP A 258 -11.63 -11.12 23.74
CA TRP A 258 -11.79 -11.46 22.32
C TRP A 258 -10.61 -11.03 21.45
N GLN A 259 -9.93 -9.94 21.82
CA GLN A 259 -8.75 -9.45 21.13
C GLN A 259 -7.60 -10.47 21.19
N GLU A 260 -7.43 -11.17 22.33
CA GLU A 260 -6.42 -12.24 22.49
C GLU A 260 -6.75 -13.44 21.59
N LYS A 261 -8.03 -13.80 21.54
CA LYS A 261 -8.55 -14.82 20.62
C LYS A 261 -8.27 -14.46 19.16
N GLN A 262 -8.54 -13.21 18.75
CA GLN A 262 -8.25 -12.76 17.38
C GLN A 262 -6.76 -12.70 17.07
N LEU A 263 -5.92 -12.23 17.99
CA LEU A 263 -4.47 -12.20 17.78
C LEU A 263 -3.90 -13.61 17.64
N THR A 264 -4.34 -14.55 18.47
CA THR A 264 -4.03 -15.98 18.32
C THR A 264 -4.47 -16.49 16.95
N GLU A 265 -5.72 -16.26 16.57
CA GLU A 265 -6.26 -16.70 15.28
C GLU A 265 -5.46 -16.12 14.11
N GLU A 266 -5.07 -14.85 14.17
CA GLU A 266 -4.26 -14.19 13.15
C GLU A 266 -2.85 -14.80 13.04
N VAL A 267 -2.18 -15.09 14.17
CA VAL A 267 -0.87 -15.78 14.15
C VAL A 267 -1.00 -17.13 13.45
N VAL A 268 -1.98 -17.95 13.82
CA VAL A 268 -2.18 -19.28 13.23
C VAL A 268 -2.57 -19.21 11.75
N LYS A 269 -3.41 -18.25 11.33
CA LYS A 269 -3.73 -17.99 9.92
C LYS A 269 -2.51 -17.62 9.08
N SER A 270 -1.48 -17.08 9.73
CA SER A 270 -0.23 -16.64 9.09
C SER A 270 0.83 -17.74 8.96
N VAL A 271 0.50 -18.98 9.35
CA VAL A 271 1.40 -20.14 9.24
C VAL A 271 1.18 -20.89 7.93
N LYS A 272 2.27 -21.15 7.20
CA LYS A 272 2.28 -21.95 5.97
C LYS A 272 1.73 -23.36 6.20
N GLY A 273 0.86 -23.81 5.29
CA GLY A 273 0.23 -25.13 5.35
C GLY A 273 -1.12 -25.20 6.06
N VAL A 274 -1.52 -24.16 6.81
CA VAL A 274 -2.85 -24.09 7.44
C VAL A 274 -3.94 -23.94 6.38
N GLN A 275 -4.83 -24.93 6.29
CA GLN A 275 -5.95 -24.97 5.34
C GLN A 275 -7.20 -24.33 5.92
N SER A 276 -7.51 -24.64 7.17
CA SER A 276 -8.63 -24.05 7.88
C SER A 276 -8.32 -23.92 9.37
N LEU A 277 -8.92 -22.91 10.00
CA LEU A 277 -8.81 -22.68 11.42
C LEU A 277 -10.18 -22.81 12.08
N ARG A 278 -10.32 -23.73 13.03
CA ARG A 278 -11.51 -23.90 13.87
C ARG A 278 -11.20 -23.44 15.28
N SER A 279 -11.58 -22.21 15.59
CA SER A 279 -11.42 -21.64 16.93
C SER A 279 -12.55 -22.09 17.86
N ARG A 280 -12.21 -22.87 18.89
CA ARG A 280 -13.07 -23.22 20.03
C ARG A 280 -12.55 -22.60 21.34
N ILE A 281 -11.77 -21.53 21.23
CA ILE A 281 -11.27 -20.76 22.38
C ILE A 281 -12.46 -20.11 23.10
N ASN A 282 -12.57 -20.36 24.39
CA ASN A 282 -13.53 -19.69 25.28
C ASN A 282 -12.99 -18.31 25.69
N VAL A 283 -13.86 -17.31 25.75
CA VAL A 283 -13.49 -15.96 26.25
C VAL A 283 -14.13 -15.80 27.63
N ASN A 284 -13.29 -15.68 28.66
CA ASN A 284 -13.72 -15.57 30.06
C ASN A 284 -13.11 -14.31 30.70
N PRO A 285 -13.81 -13.16 30.68
CA PRO A 285 -13.31 -11.92 31.28
C PRO A 285 -13.02 -12.05 32.77
N VAL A 286 -11.85 -11.58 33.22
CA VAL A 286 -11.39 -11.69 34.62
C VAL A 286 -12.23 -10.86 35.60
N ALA A 287 -12.89 -9.80 35.11
CA ALA A 287 -13.71 -8.90 35.91
C ALA A 287 -15.10 -8.73 35.31
N TYR A 288 -16.13 -8.81 36.16
CA TYR A 288 -17.48 -8.40 35.80
C TYR A 288 -17.50 -6.88 35.52
N ARG A 289 -18.18 -6.49 34.45
CA ARG A 289 -18.35 -5.10 34.04
C ARG A 289 -19.84 -4.85 33.76
N PRO A 290 -20.46 -3.79 34.30
CA PRO A 290 -21.87 -3.50 34.03
C PRO A 290 -22.15 -3.28 32.54
N ASP A 291 -23.28 -3.79 32.05
CA ASP A 291 -23.67 -3.68 30.63
C ASP A 291 -23.75 -2.22 30.17
N SER A 292 -24.18 -1.30 31.04
CA SER A 292 -24.22 0.14 30.76
C SER A 292 -22.83 0.77 30.53
N GLU A 293 -21.77 0.24 31.16
CA GLU A 293 -20.41 0.68 30.88
C GLU A 293 -19.86 0.10 29.57
N ILE A 294 -20.23 -1.15 29.26
CA ILE A 294 -19.91 -1.82 28.00
C ILE A 294 -20.56 -1.03 26.85
N GLU A 295 -21.88 -0.78 26.93
CA GLU A 295 -22.65 -0.02 25.95
C GLU A 295 -22.05 1.38 25.73
N ALA A 296 -21.81 2.13 26.83
CA ALA A 296 -21.26 3.48 26.75
C ALA A 296 -19.83 3.49 26.17
N GLU A 297 -19.05 2.42 26.33
CA GLU A 297 -17.73 2.28 25.71
C GLU A 297 -17.81 1.95 24.23
N ILE A 298 -18.66 1.00 23.83
CA ILE A 298 -18.91 0.68 22.43
C ILE A 298 -19.41 1.93 21.69
N PHE A 299 -20.32 2.69 22.30
CA PHE A 299 -20.78 3.97 21.77
C PHE A 299 -19.62 4.95 21.59
N ARG A 300 -18.75 5.13 22.60
CA ARG A 300 -17.56 5.98 22.47
C ARG A 300 -16.64 5.51 21.34
N ARG A 301 -16.40 4.20 21.22
CA ARG A 301 -15.54 3.62 20.18
C ARG A 301 -16.07 3.87 18.78
N LEU A 302 -17.32 3.48 18.48
CA LEU A 302 -17.97 3.68 17.18
C LEU A 302 -18.09 5.16 16.79
N GLN A 303 -18.17 6.08 17.76
CA GLN A 303 -18.12 7.53 17.54
C GLN A 303 -16.69 8.07 17.34
N SER A 304 -15.68 7.34 17.80
CA SER A 304 -14.27 7.75 17.78
C SER A 304 -13.41 7.07 16.71
N ASP A 305 -13.84 5.95 16.12
CA ASP A 305 -13.15 5.40 14.94
C ASP A 305 -13.56 6.19 13.69
N VAL A 306 -12.58 6.63 12.90
CA VAL A 306 -12.77 7.40 11.66
C VAL A 306 -13.46 6.60 10.55
N TRP A 307 -13.33 5.27 10.54
CA TRP A 307 -13.88 4.34 9.55
C TRP A 307 -15.35 3.94 9.79
N VAL A 308 -15.95 4.38 10.89
CA VAL A 308 -17.33 4.00 11.28
C VAL A 308 -18.20 5.22 11.50
N HIS A 309 -19.40 5.23 10.93
CA HIS A 309 -20.39 6.29 11.09
C HIS A 309 -21.43 5.93 12.16
N GLY A 310 -20.98 5.78 13.40
CA GLY A 310 -21.75 5.28 14.55
C GLY A 310 -23.08 5.97 14.84
N GLY A 311 -23.38 7.14 14.26
CA GLY A 311 -24.65 7.86 14.42
C GLY A 311 -25.91 7.14 13.87
N LEU A 312 -25.76 6.07 13.08
CA LEU A 312 -26.88 5.20 12.65
C LEU A 312 -26.79 3.77 13.21
N ILE A 313 -25.91 3.54 14.19
CA ILE A 313 -25.73 2.24 14.84
C ILE A 313 -26.35 2.28 16.23
N GLY A 314 -27.45 1.55 16.40
CA GLY A 314 -28.01 1.27 17.72
C GLY A 314 -27.21 0.18 18.41
N ILE A 315 -27.03 0.30 19.73
CA ILE A 315 -26.32 -0.67 20.56
C ILE A 315 -27.28 -1.16 21.63
N MET A 316 -27.29 -2.46 21.88
CA MET A 316 -27.96 -3.07 23.03
C MET A 316 -26.98 -4.03 23.68
N VAL A 317 -26.91 -4.04 25.02
CA VAL A 317 -26.06 -4.96 25.78
C VAL A 317 -26.88 -5.61 26.88
N ASP A 318 -26.83 -6.94 26.96
CA ASP A 318 -27.50 -7.76 27.97
C ASP A 318 -26.56 -8.88 28.41
N GLN A 319 -26.10 -8.87 29.66
CA GLN A 319 -25.18 -9.85 30.23
C GLN A 319 -23.89 -10.04 29.39
N GLY A 320 -23.30 -8.96 28.88
CA GLY A 320 -22.14 -8.99 27.99
C GLY A 320 -22.43 -9.49 26.56
N HIS A 321 -23.69 -9.76 26.21
CA HIS A 321 -24.12 -10.02 24.84
C HIS A 321 -24.52 -8.69 24.17
N VAL A 322 -23.71 -8.27 23.19
CA VAL A 322 -23.95 -7.05 22.40
C VAL A 322 -24.76 -7.39 21.17
N THR A 323 -25.75 -6.55 20.84
CA THR A 323 -26.41 -6.54 19.53
C THR A 323 -26.28 -5.15 18.90
N LEU A 324 -25.74 -5.07 17.68
CA LEU A 324 -25.74 -3.85 16.87
C LEU A 324 -26.94 -3.86 15.93
N THR A 325 -27.62 -2.73 15.82
CA THR A 325 -28.82 -2.53 14.99
C THR A 325 -28.68 -1.25 14.14
N GLY A 326 -29.55 -1.08 13.14
CA GLY A 326 -29.55 0.11 12.29
C GLY A 326 -28.83 -0.11 10.96
N THR A 327 -28.10 0.89 10.48
CA THR A 327 -27.60 0.94 9.10
C THR A 327 -26.16 1.45 9.00
N VAL A 328 -25.36 0.82 8.12
CA VAL A 328 -24.01 1.23 7.68
C VAL A 328 -23.93 1.31 6.15
N GLY A 329 -22.97 2.07 5.63
CA GLY A 329 -22.82 2.33 4.19
C GLY A 329 -22.06 1.24 3.41
N SER A 330 -21.26 0.40 4.09
CA SER A 330 -20.52 -0.69 3.43
C SER A 330 -20.34 -1.93 4.29
N LEU A 331 -20.04 -3.07 3.66
CA LEU A 331 -19.68 -4.30 4.37
C LEU A 331 -18.34 -4.17 5.13
N ALA A 332 -17.39 -3.37 4.63
CA ALA A 332 -16.18 -2.99 5.37
C ALA A 332 -16.53 -2.25 6.67
N GLU A 333 -17.39 -1.23 6.61
CA GLU A 333 -17.88 -0.51 7.80
C GLU A 333 -18.59 -1.44 8.78
N LYS A 334 -19.43 -2.37 8.29
CA LYS A 334 -20.07 -3.40 9.12
C LYS A 334 -19.04 -4.25 9.89
N ASN A 335 -17.96 -4.65 9.21
CA ASN A 335 -16.88 -5.46 9.81
C ASN A 335 -16.05 -4.65 10.82
N THR A 336 -15.82 -3.36 10.58
CA THR A 336 -15.16 -2.47 11.56
C THR A 336 -16.07 -2.25 12.78
N ALA A 337 -17.36 -1.96 12.59
CA ALA A 337 -18.31 -1.81 13.69
C ALA A 337 -18.44 -3.08 14.55
N TYR A 338 -18.46 -4.27 13.93
CA TYR A 338 -18.35 -5.55 14.65
C TYR A 338 -17.07 -5.64 15.48
N SER A 339 -15.92 -5.23 14.93
CA SER A 339 -14.63 -5.26 15.60
C SER A 339 -14.53 -4.27 16.76
N ASP A 340 -15.12 -3.07 16.62
CA ASP A 340 -15.18 -2.02 17.65
C ASP A 340 -16.14 -2.35 18.80
N ALA A 341 -17.18 -3.15 18.54
CA ALA A 341 -18.09 -3.61 19.56
C ALA A 341 -17.47 -4.62 20.54
N TRP A 342 -16.32 -5.23 20.20
CA TRP A 342 -15.57 -6.04 21.14
C TRP A 342 -14.78 -5.14 22.09
N VAL A 343 -15.25 -5.04 23.33
CA VAL A 343 -14.58 -4.35 24.44
C VAL A 343 -14.48 -5.29 25.65
N SER A 344 -13.68 -4.92 26.65
CA SER A 344 -13.61 -5.74 27.88
C SER A 344 -15.00 -5.85 28.53
N GLY A 345 -15.38 -7.09 28.88
CA GLY A 345 -16.71 -7.49 29.35
C GLY A 345 -17.61 -8.14 28.28
N VAL A 346 -17.29 -8.04 26.99
CA VAL A 346 -18.13 -8.60 25.91
C VAL A 346 -17.86 -10.09 25.68
N ILE A 347 -18.94 -10.87 25.71
CA ILE A 347 -18.94 -12.33 25.51
C ILE A 347 -19.30 -12.70 24.07
N LYS A 348 -20.27 -11.97 23.47
CA LYS A 348 -20.75 -12.20 22.10
C LYS A 348 -21.19 -10.88 21.49
N VAL A 349 -20.88 -10.67 20.21
CA VAL A 349 -21.44 -9.59 19.39
C VAL A 349 -22.33 -10.19 18.30
N ASN A 350 -23.55 -9.68 18.17
CA ASN A 350 -24.49 -9.95 17.08
C ASN A 350 -24.60 -8.71 16.17
N VAL A 351 -24.42 -8.90 14.86
CA VAL A 351 -24.55 -7.85 13.84
C VAL A 351 -25.51 -8.24 12.71
N ASP A 352 -26.28 -9.31 12.87
CA ASP A 352 -27.31 -9.69 11.89
C ASP A 352 -28.36 -8.57 11.68
N PRO A 353 -28.81 -7.83 12.72
CA PRO A 353 -29.74 -6.71 12.56
C PRO A 353 -29.13 -5.43 11.96
N LEU A 354 -27.79 -5.35 11.83
CA LEU A 354 -27.10 -4.19 11.28
C LEU A 354 -27.05 -4.30 9.75
N ARG A 355 -27.82 -3.48 9.04
CA ARG A 355 -27.99 -3.58 7.58
C ARG A 355 -26.95 -2.76 6.83
N VAL A 356 -26.48 -3.26 5.68
CA VAL A 356 -25.65 -2.50 4.75
C VAL A 356 -26.57 -1.87 3.71
N GLU A 357 -26.72 -0.55 3.74
CA GLU A 357 -27.57 0.20 2.81
C GLU A 357 -26.77 1.40 2.31
N TRP A 358 -26.02 1.20 1.22
CA TRP A 358 -25.09 2.20 0.70
C TRP A 358 -25.77 3.51 0.26
N TRP A 359 -27.05 3.43 -0.15
CA TRP A 359 -27.90 4.56 -0.50
C TRP A 359 -28.59 5.26 0.69
N ALA A 360 -28.49 4.72 1.91
CA ALA A 360 -29.26 5.24 3.07
C ALA A 360 -28.77 6.60 3.60
N ARG A 361 -27.68 7.13 3.04
CA ARG A 361 -27.26 8.52 3.21
C ARG A 361 -27.01 9.14 1.84
N ASP A 362 -27.43 10.39 1.69
CA ASP A 362 -26.91 11.28 0.66
C ASP A 362 -25.37 11.30 0.78
N ARG A 363 -24.69 10.74 -0.24
CA ARG A 363 -23.22 10.69 -0.44
C ARG A 363 -22.37 9.76 0.44
N MET A 364 -22.95 8.92 1.30
CA MET A 364 -22.20 8.12 2.32
C MET A 364 -21.30 8.95 3.28
N LEU A 365 -21.32 10.28 3.21
CA LEU A 365 -20.40 11.13 3.96
C LEU A 365 -20.74 11.13 5.46
N ARG A 366 -19.69 11.10 6.31
CA ARG A 366 -19.83 11.39 7.74
C ARG A 366 -20.34 12.81 7.92
N ASN A 367 -21.24 13.03 8.88
CA ASN A 367 -21.61 14.38 9.27
C ASN A 367 -20.36 15.12 9.75
N PRO A 368 -20.04 16.31 9.22
CA PRO A 368 -18.89 17.13 9.65
C PRO A 368 -18.76 17.30 11.17
N LYS A 369 -19.89 17.34 11.88
CA LYS A 369 -19.92 17.48 13.35
C LYS A 369 -19.42 16.23 14.08
N ASP A 370 -19.54 15.05 13.46
CA ASP A 370 -19.11 13.76 14.03
C ASP A 370 -17.62 13.47 13.75
N LEU A 371 -16.97 14.31 12.92
CA LEU A 371 -15.52 14.32 12.71
C LEU A 371 -14.79 15.27 13.68
N PHE A 372 -15.53 16.09 14.43
CA PHE A 372 -14.97 16.99 15.43
C PHE A 372 -14.81 16.30 16.78
N SER A 373 -13.59 16.37 17.33
CA SER A 373 -13.31 15.97 18.70
C SER A 373 -12.32 16.97 19.30
N SER A 374 -12.61 17.48 20.50
CA SER A 374 -11.66 18.32 21.22
C SER A 374 -10.42 17.50 21.61
N ASP A 375 -9.25 18.14 21.71
CA ASP A 375 -8.01 17.45 22.11
C ASP A 375 -8.16 16.61 23.39
N THR A 376 -8.96 17.09 24.35
CA THR A 376 -9.25 16.36 25.60
C THR A 376 -10.06 15.10 25.35
N ARG A 377 -11.11 15.18 24.50
CA ARG A 377 -11.94 14.03 24.13
C ARG A 377 -11.17 13.02 23.28
N ALA A 378 -10.37 13.49 22.32
CA ALA A 378 -9.48 12.64 21.52
C ALA A 378 -8.42 11.95 22.39
N ALA A 379 -7.76 12.67 23.30
CA ALA A 379 -6.80 12.10 24.24
C ALA A 379 -7.44 11.03 25.15
N GLN A 380 -8.68 11.26 25.61
CA GLN A 380 -9.40 10.28 26.42
C GLN A 380 -9.83 9.06 25.61
N ALA A 381 -10.32 9.24 24.38
CA ALA A 381 -10.66 8.13 23.48
C ALA A 381 -9.44 7.23 23.21
N ILE A 382 -8.29 7.83 22.87
CA ILE A 382 -7.03 7.08 22.71
C ILE A 382 -6.72 6.30 24.00
N ARG A 383 -6.63 6.97 25.16
CA ARG A 383 -6.28 6.30 26.43
C ARG A 383 -7.19 5.10 26.71
N THR A 384 -8.49 5.28 26.55
CA THR A 384 -9.48 4.23 26.82
C THR A 384 -9.32 3.06 25.83
N ALA A 385 -9.10 3.34 24.54
CA ALA A 385 -8.82 2.32 23.54
C ALA A 385 -7.51 1.55 23.80
N LEU A 386 -6.46 2.23 24.31
CA LEU A 386 -5.18 1.59 24.64
C LEU A 386 -5.27 0.70 25.89
N THR A 387 -6.06 1.09 26.91
CA THR A 387 -6.25 0.31 28.14
C THR A 387 -6.80 -1.10 27.89
N TYR A 388 -7.56 -1.30 26.81
CA TYR A 388 -8.21 -2.58 26.49
C TYR A 388 -7.57 -3.33 25.31
N ASP A 389 -6.46 -2.85 24.74
CA ASP A 389 -5.68 -3.63 23.77
C ASP A 389 -4.78 -4.63 24.53
N PRO A 390 -4.93 -5.96 24.36
CA PRO A 390 -4.14 -6.94 25.10
C PRO A 390 -2.64 -6.84 24.78
N ARG A 391 -2.25 -6.29 23.62
CA ARG A 391 -0.84 -6.04 23.26
C ARG A 391 -0.19 -4.97 24.15
N LEU A 392 -0.99 -4.23 24.91
CA LEU A 392 -0.61 -3.08 25.72
C LEU A 392 -0.84 -3.28 27.23
N ARG A 393 -1.12 -4.51 27.68
CA ARG A 393 -1.19 -4.86 29.10
C ARG A 393 0.10 -4.46 29.82
N ASP A 394 -0.06 -3.85 31.00
CA ASP A 394 1.02 -3.33 31.86
C ASP A 394 1.97 -2.29 31.21
N VAL A 395 1.54 -1.67 30.11
CA VAL A 395 2.32 -0.65 29.38
C VAL A 395 1.98 0.76 29.86
N GLY A 396 2.97 1.45 30.45
CA GLY A 396 2.88 2.88 30.78
C GLY A 396 2.96 3.78 29.53
N ILE A 397 1.84 4.00 28.85
CA ILE A 397 1.71 4.99 27.76
C ILE A 397 1.10 6.30 28.28
N HIS A 398 1.79 7.41 28.03
CA HIS A 398 1.27 8.75 28.21
C HIS A 398 0.85 9.35 26.86
N VAL A 399 -0.42 9.76 26.79
CA VAL A 399 -1.02 10.38 25.61
C VAL A 399 -1.30 11.86 25.90
N ARG A 400 -0.80 12.74 25.04
CA ARG A 400 -1.14 14.16 24.99
C ARG A 400 -1.52 14.55 23.57
N VAL A 401 -2.65 15.22 23.38
CA VAL A 401 -3.06 15.77 22.08
C VAL A 401 -2.99 17.30 22.18
N VAL A 402 -2.46 17.96 21.16
CA VAL A 402 -2.45 19.43 21.04
C VAL A 402 -2.75 19.82 19.59
N ALA A 403 -3.80 20.60 19.39
CA ALA A 403 -4.37 20.97 18.09
C ALA A 403 -4.44 19.74 17.18
N GLY A 404 -5.04 18.64 17.65
CA GLY A 404 -5.16 17.34 16.99
C GLY A 404 -3.86 16.53 16.78
N THR A 405 -2.68 17.07 17.13
CA THR A 405 -1.42 16.31 17.05
C THR A 405 -1.24 15.48 18.31
N ALA A 406 -1.38 14.17 18.19
CA ALA A 406 -1.08 13.23 19.27
C ALA A 406 0.44 13.08 19.46
N VAL A 407 0.91 13.31 20.68
CA VAL A 407 2.26 13.03 21.14
C VAL A 407 2.18 11.83 22.09
N LEU A 408 2.83 10.74 21.69
CA LEU A 408 2.84 9.48 22.43
C LEU A 408 4.22 9.30 23.07
N THR A 409 4.26 9.08 24.38
CA THR A 409 5.47 8.75 25.12
C THR A 409 5.19 7.57 26.04
N GLY A 410 6.23 6.82 26.41
CA GLY A 410 6.08 5.63 27.24
C GLY A 410 7.14 4.58 26.95
N ILE A 411 6.97 3.41 27.57
CA ILE A 411 7.83 2.24 27.40
C ILE A 411 6.94 1.04 27.07
N VAL A 412 7.22 0.34 25.97
CA VAL A 412 6.59 -0.94 25.59
C VAL A 412 7.62 -2.07 25.57
N ASN A 413 7.16 -3.31 25.65
CA ASN A 413 8.05 -4.48 25.66
C ASN A 413 8.42 -5.00 24.27
N ASN A 414 7.73 -4.60 23.20
CA ASN A 414 8.01 -5.04 21.83
C ASN A 414 7.57 -4.00 20.77
N THR A 415 8.01 -4.19 19.52
CA THR A 415 7.74 -3.26 18.41
C THR A 415 6.30 -3.34 17.91
N ALA A 416 5.66 -4.51 17.93
CA ALA A 416 4.25 -4.67 17.58
C ALA A 416 3.33 -3.80 18.47
N ALA A 417 3.58 -3.75 19.78
CA ALA A 417 2.90 -2.87 20.73
C ALA A 417 3.11 -1.38 20.39
N LYS A 418 4.34 -0.96 20.05
CA LYS A 418 4.63 0.42 19.60
C LYS A 418 3.82 0.81 18.36
N HIS A 419 3.64 -0.11 17.41
CA HIS A 419 2.81 0.12 16.21
C HIS A 419 1.31 0.08 16.52
N ALA A 420 0.85 -0.82 17.38
CA ALA A 420 -0.53 -0.90 17.84
C ALA A 420 -1.02 0.42 18.42
N VAL A 421 -0.25 1.03 19.35
CA VAL A 421 -0.57 2.34 19.91
C VAL A 421 -0.72 3.40 18.81
N GLU A 422 0.21 3.43 17.87
CA GLU A 422 0.22 4.42 16.79
C GLU A 422 -0.93 4.22 15.80
N GLU A 423 -1.30 3.00 15.47
CA GLU A 423 -2.45 2.66 14.62
C GLU A 423 -3.77 3.08 15.28
N THR A 424 -4.01 2.66 16.53
CA THR A 424 -5.18 3.08 17.32
C THR A 424 -5.27 4.60 17.42
N THR A 425 -4.14 5.27 17.66
CA THR A 425 -4.07 6.74 17.73
C THR A 425 -4.38 7.39 16.37
N ARG A 426 -3.91 6.83 15.26
CA ARG A 426 -4.16 7.33 13.89
C ARG A 426 -5.61 7.18 13.44
N ASN A 427 -6.32 6.17 13.95
CA ASN A 427 -7.73 5.90 13.63
C ASN A 427 -8.70 6.64 14.57
N THR A 428 -8.21 7.36 15.59
CA THR A 428 -9.07 8.16 16.47
C THR A 428 -9.48 9.49 15.82
N VAL A 429 -10.78 9.81 15.84
CA VAL A 429 -11.38 11.07 15.39
C VAL A 429 -10.71 12.28 16.07
N GLY A 430 -10.43 13.32 15.29
CA GLY A 430 -9.66 14.50 15.69
C GLY A 430 -8.13 14.36 15.51
N ILE A 431 -7.59 13.16 15.25
CA ILE A 431 -6.14 12.95 15.10
C ILE A 431 -5.66 13.01 13.64
N TRP A 432 -5.09 14.15 13.26
CA TRP A 432 -4.45 14.37 11.96
C TRP A 432 -2.98 13.91 11.93
N ARG A 433 -2.24 14.08 13.02
CA ARG A 433 -0.81 13.73 13.11
C ARG A 433 -0.48 12.98 14.40
N VAL A 434 0.33 11.94 14.27
CA VAL A 434 0.90 11.21 15.41
C VAL A 434 2.42 11.43 15.44
N ARG A 435 2.95 11.74 16.63
CA ARG A 435 4.38 11.79 16.94
C ARG A 435 4.67 10.70 17.98
N ASN A 436 5.13 9.56 17.49
CA ASN A 436 5.41 8.38 18.31
C ASN A 436 6.85 8.43 18.88
N PHE A 437 6.98 8.74 20.17
CA PHE A 437 8.24 8.73 20.92
C PHE A 437 8.31 7.59 21.95
N ILE A 438 7.48 6.55 21.78
CA ILE A 438 7.48 5.38 22.65
C ILE A 438 8.80 4.62 22.48
N LYS A 439 9.42 4.25 23.62
CA LYS A 439 10.66 3.48 23.68
C LYS A 439 10.33 2.00 23.80
N VAL A 440 10.99 1.14 23.02
CA VAL A 440 10.87 -0.31 23.17
C VAL A 440 11.97 -0.83 24.11
N ARG A 441 11.60 -1.66 25.08
CA ARG A 441 12.50 -2.35 26.03
C ARG A 441 12.06 -3.81 26.19
N PRO A 442 12.64 -4.75 25.43
CA PRO A 442 12.33 -6.17 25.58
C PRO A 442 12.60 -6.67 27.00
N THR A 443 11.69 -7.49 27.51
CA THR A 443 11.88 -8.23 28.77
C THR A 443 12.99 -9.27 28.67
N VAL A 444 13.19 -9.84 27.48
CA VAL A 444 14.29 -10.77 27.17
C VAL A 444 15.23 -10.10 26.17
N ARG A 445 16.51 -9.91 26.57
CA ARG A 445 17.55 -9.45 25.65
C ARG A 445 18.15 -10.66 24.92
N MET A 446 18.07 -10.63 23.59
CA MET A 446 18.57 -11.69 22.71
C MET A 446 19.88 -11.25 22.03
N PRO A 447 20.84 -12.16 21.76
CA PRO A 447 21.94 -11.90 20.85
C PRO A 447 21.42 -11.55 19.44
N ASP A 448 22.09 -10.62 18.75
CA ASP A 448 21.62 -10.17 17.44
C ASP A 448 21.59 -11.29 16.39
N ASN A 449 22.54 -12.24 16.42
CA ASN A 449 22.56 -13.39 15.52
C ASN A 449 21.31 -14.27 15.69
N ASP A 450 20.92 -14.56 16.94
CA ASP A 450 19.74 -15.36 17.27
C ASP A 450 18.45 -14.63 16.86
N LEU A 451 18.45 -13.29 16.99
CA LEU A 451 17.32 -12.46 16.57
C LEU A 451 17.18 -12.43 15.03
N GLU A 452 18.28 -12.29 14.29
CA GLU A 452 18.26 -12.38 12.82
C GLU A 452 17.72 -13.74 12.37
N GLN A 453 18.20 -14.82 12.98
CA GLN A 453 17.76 -16.17 12.68
C GLN A 453 16.26 -16.37 12.95
N ARG A 454 15.74 -15.89 14.09
CA ARG A 454 14.29 -15.97 14.40
C ARG A 454 13.42 -15.16 13.45
N VAL A 455 13.87 -13.98 13.01
CA VAL A 455 13.13 -13.20 12.00
C VAL A 455 13.16 -13.92 10.66
N ARG A 456 14.29 -14.52 10.28
CA ARG A 456 14.40 -15.35 9.07
C ARG A 456 13.45 -16.56 9.13
N GLU A 457 13.36 -17.25 10.26
CA GLU A 457 12.42 -18.34 10.50
C GLU A 457 10.95 -17.90 10.44
N ALA A 458 10.61 -16.72 10.99
CA ALA A 458 9.26 -16.17 10.87
C ALA A 458 8.87 -15.89 9.41
N PHE A 459 9.83 -15.45 8.58
CA PHE A 459 9.59 -15.18 7.16
C PHE A 459 9.44 -16.47 6.35
N THR A 460 10.25 -17.51 6.61
CA THR A 460 10.13 -18.82 5.92
C THR A 460 8.86 -19.60 6.31
N GLN A 461 8.31 -19.33 7.50
CA GLN A 461 7.00 -19.84 7.93
C GLN A 461 5.81 -19.06 7.35
N HIS A 462 6.01 -17.86 6.81
CA HIS A 462 4.93 -16.99 6.35
C HIS A 462 4.58 -17.26 4.86
N PRO A 463 3.33 -17.67 4.52
CA PRO A 463 2.94 -18.18 3.19
C PRO A 463 3.15 -17.25 1.97
N ILE A 464 3.39 -15.96 2.23
CA ILE A 464 3.64 -14.94 1.21
C ILE A 464 5.13 -14.58 1.18
N LEU A 465 5.82 -14.57 2.33
CA LEU A 465 7.18 -14.02 2.44
C LEU A 465 8.27 -15.07 2.18
N ASP A 466 7.93 -16.35 2.32
CA ASP A 466 8.84 -17.48 2.14
C ASP A 466 9.52 -17.57 0.76
N ARG A 467 8.90 -16.97 -0.26
CA ARG A 467 9.40 -16.91 -1.65
C ARG A 467 10.41 -15.80 -1.91
N TYR A 468 10.56 -14.82 -1.00
CA TYR A 468 11.39 -13.64 -1.22
C TYR A 468 12.73 -13.77 -0.50
N GLU A 469 13.83 -13.62 -1.25
CA GLU A 469 15.18 -13.60 -0.70
C GLU A 469 15.50 -12.24 -0.05
N LEU A 470 14.87 -11.97 1.09
CA LEU A 470 15.08 -10.73 1.83
C LEU A 470 16.34 -10.79 2.71
N LYS A 471 17.15 -9.75 2.63
CA LYS A 471 18.31 -9.53 3.49
C LYS A 471 17.83 -8.92 4.81
N ILE A 472 17.79 -9.77 5.82
CA ILE A 472 17.50 -9.42 7.21
C ILE A 472 18.85 -9.23 7.91
N THR A 473 19.00 -8.16 8.70
CA THR A 473 20.15 -8.00 9.62
C THR A 473 19.68 -7.45 10.96
N ALA A 474 20.27 -7.90 12.06
CA ALA A 474 19.95 -7.42 13.41
C ALA A 474 21.15 -6.71 14.06
N ARG A 475 20.92 -5.60 14.76
CA ARG A 475 21.93 -4.88 15.59
C ARG A 475 21.30 -4.20 16.80
N ASN A 476 21.76 -4.53 18.00
CA ASN A 476 21.19 -4.10 19.28
C ASN A 476 19.66 -4.26 19.35
N GLY A 477 19.15 -5.38 18.84
CA GLY A 477 17.71 -5.67 18.77
C GLY A 477 16.94 -4.90 17.69
N LYS A 478 17.58 -4.02 16.91
CA LYS A 478 16.96 -3.39 15.73
C LYS A 478 17.14 -4.27 14.51
N VAL A 479 16.07 -4.49 13.76
CA VAL A 479 16.07 -5.32 12.54
C VAL A 479 15.98 -4.42 11.32
N SER A 480 16.92 -4.54 10.40
CA SER A 480 16.84 -3.93 9.06
C SER A 480 16.36 -4.96 8.05
N LEU A 481 15.37 -4.57 7.24
CA LEU A 481 14.87 -5.36 6.11
C LEU A 481 15.29 -4.69 4.81
N GLU A 482 16.05 -5.40 3.97
CA GLU A 482 16.54 -4.94 2.66
C GLU A 482 16.14 -5.98 1.58
N GLY A 483 15.76 -5.51 0.39
CA GLY A 483 15.37 -6.37 -0.73
C GLY A 483 14.20 -5.80 -1.54
N TYR A 484 13.71 -6.58 -2.50
CA TYR A 484 12.61 -6.19 -3.39
C TYR A 484 11.36 -7.03 -3.10
N LEU A 485 10.19 -6.40 -3.22
CA LEU A 485 8.86 -7.00 -3.14
C LEU A 485 8.02 -6.52 -4.34
N HIS A 486 6.89 -7.16 -4.63
CA HIS A 486 6.08 -6.82 -5.80
C HIS A 486 4.84 -5.98 -5.47
N SER A 487 4.47 -5.87 -4.18
CA SER A 487 3.35 -5.03 -3.75
C SER A 487 3.57 -4.27 -2.41
N PRO A 488 2.92 -3.11 -2.21
CA PRO A 488 2.87 -2.45 -0.90
C PRO A 488 2.29 -3.33 0.21
N THR A 489 1.37 -4.25 -0.13
CA THR A 489 0.75 -5.18 0.81
C THR A 489 1.77 -6.17 1.37
N GLU A 490 2.63 -6.73 0.53
CA GLU A 490 3.74 -7.59 0.97
C GLU A 490 4.71 -6.85 1.90
N MET A 491 5.02 -5.58 1.60
CA MET A 491 5.89 -4.76 2.45
C MET A 491 5.29 -4.56 3.85
N VAL A 492 3.97 -4.32 3.94
CA VAL A 492 3.27 -4.23 5.23
C VAL A 492 3.32 -5.58 5.96
N GLN A 493 3.16 -6.71 5.28
CA GLN A 493 3.28 -8.03 5.90
C GLN A 493 4.71 -8.32 6.38
N ALA A 494 5.75 -7.94 5.62
CA ALA A 494 7.15 -8.10 6.01
C ALA A 494 7.48 -7.30 7.28
N ILE A 495 7.11 -6.01 7.31
CA ILE A 495 7.32 -5.14 8.48
C ILE A 495 6.56 -5.70 9.69
N ARG A 496 5.30 -6.11 9.51
CA ARG A 496 4.46 -6.64 10.59
C ARG A 496 4.99 -7.97 11.13
N THR A 497 5.40 -8.89 10.25
CA THR A 497 5.98 -10.19 10.63
C THR A 497 7.26 -9.97 11.44
N ALA A 498 8.18 -9.12 10.98
CA ALA A 498 9.39 -8.77 11.74
C ALA A 498 9.08 -8.11 13.09
N ALA A 499 8.13 -7.15 13.13
CA ALA A 499 7.79 -6.41 14.35
C ALA A 499 7.14 -7.28 15.44
N ARG A 500 6.56 -8.44 15.07
CA ARG A 500 5.95 -9.42 15.99
C ARG A 500 6.96 -10.42 16.56
N VAL A 501 8.20 -10.48 16.09
CA VAL A 501 9.19 -11.42 16.64
C VAL A 501 9.70 -10.96 18.02
N LYS A 502 9.62 -11.85 19.00
CA LYS A 502 10.12 -11.65 20.37
C LYS A 502 11.59 -11.22 20.38
N GLY A 503 11.86 -10.03 20.92
CA GLY A 503 13.20 -9.42 21.01
C GLY A 503 13.42 -8.22 20.07
N VAL A 504 12.58 -8.01 19.06
CA VAL A 504 12.69 -6.89 18.12
C VAL A 504 12.30 -5.55 18.78
N THR A 505 13.20 -4.56 18.72
CA THR A 505 13.06 -3.22 19.32
C THR A 505 12.70 -2.11 18.34
N ASP A 506 12.97 -2.32 17.05
CA ASP A 506 12.66 -1.41 15.96
C ASP A 506 12.78 -2.21 14.65
N VAL A 507 11.94 -1.91 13.66
CA VAL A 507 12.08 -2.43 12.30
C VAL A 507 12.40 -1.26 11.38
N VAL A 508 13.58 -1.31 10.76
CA VAL A 508 14.04 -0.33 9.78
C VAL A 508 13.76 -0.88 8.38
N ASN A 509 12.86 -0.22 7.66
CA ASN A 509 12.44 -0.63 6.34
C ASN A 509 13.31 0.00 5.25
N TYR A 510 14.06 -0.83 4.53
CA TYR A 510 14.75 -0.51 3.27
C TYR A 510 14.27 -1.44 2.14
N LEU A 511 13.04 -1.97 2.24
CA LEU A 511 12.42 -2.74 1.17
C LEU A 511 11.99 -1.79 0.05
N GLU A 512 12.32 -2.15 -1.17
CA GLU A 512 11.87 -1.49 -2.38
C GLU A 512 10.75 -2.30 -3.04
N ILE A 513 9.94 -1.65 -3.87
CA ILE A 513 8.89 -2.33 -4.65
C ILE A 513 9.35 -2.31 -6.10
N GLU A 514 9.47 -3.50 -6.68
CA GLU A 514 9.78 -3.67 -8.09
C GLU A 514 8.49 -3.42 -8.89
N TYR A 515 8.31 -2.18 -9.33
CA TYR A 515 7.28 -1.82 -10.30
C TYR A 515 7.78 -2.12 -11.71
N PHE A 516 6.89 -2.63 -12.57
CA PHE A 516 7.10 -2.59 -14.02
C PHE A 516 6.80 -1.17 -14.51
N GLU A 517 7.37 -0.76 -15.65
CA GLU A 517 7.05 0.51 -16.30
C GLU A 517 5.60 0.47 -16.83
N ASN A 518 4.65 0.80 -15.96
CA ASN A 518 3.23 0.97 -16.32
C ASN A 518 3.05 2.28 -17.08
N LEU A 519 2.09 2.33 -18.00
CA LEU A 519 1.74 3.58 -18.68
C LEU A 519 1.03 4.53 -17.71
N ASP A 520 1.28 5.84 -17.82
CA ASP A 520 0.61 6.86 -16.99
C ASP A 520 -0.92 6.75 -17.06
N GLU A 521 -1.44 6.36 -18.22
CA GLU A 521 -2.86 6.10 -18.49
C GLU A 521 -3.40 4.91 -17.66
N GLU A 522 -2.67 3.78 -17.59
CA GLU A 522 -3.05 2.60 -16.79
C GLU A 522 -3.08 2.93 -15.29
N ILE A 523 -2.09 3.68 -14.81
CA ILE A 523 -2.03 4.16 -13.42
C ILE A 523 -3.22 5.10 -13.14
N TRP A 524 -3.52 6.02 -14.06
CA TRP A 524 -4.63 6.95 -13.92
C TRP A 524 -5.99 6.22 -13.89
N GLU A 525 -6.23 5.30 -14.83
CA GLU A 525 -7.45 4.52 -14.91
C GLU A 525 -7.68 3.66 -13.65
N GLU A 526 -6.64 2.98 -13.15
CA GLU A 526 -6.75 2.19 -11.91
C GLU A 526 -7.07 3.08 -10.70
N ILE A 527 -6.46 4.26 -10.57
CA ILE A 527 -6.79 5.18 -9.46
C ILE A 527 -8.25 5.62 -9.53
N MET A 528 -8.72 6.03 -10.71
CA MET A 528 -10.10 6.50 -10.89
C MET A 528 -11.10 5.37 -10.66
N ARG A 529 -10.80 4.15 -11.13
CA ARG A 529 -11.56 2.92 -10.86
C ARG A 529 -11.62 2.61 -9.37
N LEU A 530 -10.49 2.62 -8.66
CA LEU A 530 -10.45 2.34 -7.23
C LEU A 530 -11.14 3.41 -6.39
N PHE A 531 -11.04 4.69 -6.76
CA PHE A 531 -11.77 5.76 -6.08
C PHE A 531 -13.29 5.59 -6.22
N TRP A 532 -13.77 5.26 -7.43
CA TRP A 532 -15.20 5.02 -7.70
C TRP A 532 -15.77 3.85 -6.89
N TRP A 533 -14.99 2.79 -6.69
CA TRP A 533 -15.43 1.60 -5.96
C TRP A 533 -15.13 1.61 -4.46
N ASP A 534 -14.37 2.58 -3.93
CA ASP A 534 -14.15 2.73 -2.48
C ASP A 534 -15.28 3.57 -1.83
N PRO A 535 -16.00 3.03 -0.84
CA PRO A 535 -17.09 3.73 -0.14
C PRO A 535 -16.73 5.11 0.43
N HIS A 536 -15.45 5.37 0.73
CA HIS A 536 -14.99 6.63 1.33
C HIS A 536 -14.49 7.63 0.28
N LEU A 537 -14.12 7.18 -0.92
CA LEU A 537 -13.51 8.03 -1.95
C LEU A 537 -14.44 8.41 -3.11
N TYR A 538 -15.55 7.70 -3.32
CA TYR A 538 -16.31 7.81 -4.59
C TYR A 538 -16.91 9.20 -4.89
N ASP A 539 -17.34 9.96 -3.88
CA ASP A 539 -17.93 11.32 -4.02
C ASP A 539 -16.94 12.43 -3.55
N GLN A 540 -15.64 12.14 -3.48
CA GLN A 540 -14.65 13.14 -3.10
C GLN A 540 -14.22 13.97 -4.32
N ASP A 541 -14.17 15.30 -4.19
CA ASP A 541 -13.62 16.20 -5.22
C ASP A 541 -12.09 16.08 -5.21
N ILE A 542 -11.59 14.97 -5.77
CA ILE A 542 -10.18 14.66 -5.96
C ILE A 542 -9.87 14.67 -7.45
N SER A 543 -9.04 15.63 -7.86
CA SER A 543 -8.38 15.64 -9.17
C SER A 543 -7.10 14.79 -9.09
N VAL A 544 -7.01 13.81 -9.99
CA VAL A 544 -5.85 12.94 -10.18
C VAL A 544 -5.18 13.32 -11.50
N ILE A 545 -3.86 13.55 -11.43
CA ILE A 545 -2.98 13.79 -12.57
C ILE A 545 -1.83 12.79 -12.48
N VAL A 546 -1.46 12.13 -13.57
CA VAL A 546 -0.28 11.26 -13.65
C VAL A 546 0.64 11.78 -14.75
N GLU A 547 1.93 11.91 -14.42
CA GLU A 547 3.00 12.39 -15.30
C GLU A 547 4.29 11.62 -14.94
N GLU A 548 4.84 10.82 -15.84
CA GLU A 548 6.10 10.06 -15.66
C GLU A 548 6.10 9.21 -14.37
N GLY A 549 5.04 8.43 -14.13
CA GLY A 549 4.83 7.63 -12.91
C GLY A 549 4.52 8.46 -11.65
N VAL A 550 4.49 9.79 -11.75
CA VAL A 550 4.26 10.70 -10.62
C VAL A 550 2.80 11.12 -10.52
N VAL A 551 2.05 10.46 -9.65
CA VAL A 551 0.67 10.86 -9.33
C VAL A 551 0.67 12.14 -8.50
N THR A 552 -0.10 13.14 -8.92
CA THR A 552 -0.44 14.34 -8.14
C THR A 552 -1.92 14.33 -7.79
N LEU A 553 -2.24 14.34 -6.50
CA LEU A 553 -3.61 14.43 -5.98
C LEU A 553 -3.89 15.86 -5.55
N LYS A 554 -5.00 16.46 -6.00
CA LYS A 554 -5.45 17.83 -5.62
C LYS A 554 -6.94 17.81 -5.32
N GLY A 555 -7.40 18.77 -4.52
CA GLY A 555 -8.83 18.91 -4.17
C GLY A 555 -9.06 18.93 -2.67
N ILE A 556 -10.30 18.65 -2.25
CA ILE A 556 -10.74 18.78 -0.85
C ILE A 556 -11.32 17.44 -0.37
N VAL A 557 -10.83 16.95 0.77
CA VAL A 557 -11.34 15.76 1.44
C VAL A 557 -11.79 16.10 2.87
N PRO A 558 -12.80 15.41 3.44
CA PRO A 558 -13.35 15.77 4.73
C PRO A 558 -12.34 15.60 5.87
N SER A 559 -11.64 14.46 5.95
CA SER A 559 -10.72 14.16 7.05
C SER A 559 -9.32 13.73 6.58
N MET A 560 -8.44 13.52 7.56
CA MET A 560 -7.12 12.96 7.32
C MET A 560 -7.18 11.47 6.90
N MET A 561 -8.32 10.79 7.10
CA MET A 561 -8.45 9.39 6.68
C MET A 561 -8.51 9.27 5.16
N GLU A 562 -9.43 9.97 4.50
CA GLU A 562 -9.55 9.99 3.04
C GLU A 562 -8.25 10.52 2.40
N TRP A 563 -7.57 11.49 3.03
CA TRP A 563 -6.24 11.96 2.61
C TRP A 563 -5.20 10.83 2.58
N ARG A 564 -5.17 9.97 3.62
CA ARG A 564 -4.24 8.83 3.70
C ARG A 564 -4.66 7.72 2.74
N LEU A 565 -5.95 7.45 2.62
CA LEU A 565 -6.53 6.42 1.76
C LEU A 565 -6.30 6.73 0.28
N ALA A 566 -6.58 7.94 -0.19
CA ALA A 566 -6.32 8.35 -1.57
C ALA A 566 -4.83 8.23 -1.93
N ARG A 567 -3.92 8.60 -1.02
CA ARG A 567 -2.47 8.39 -1.19
C ARG A 567 -2.10 6.90 -1.23
N LYS A 568 -2.73 6.07 -0.39
CA LYS A 568 -2.50 4.61 -0.33
C LYS A 568 -2.95 3.96 -1.64
N VAL A 569 -4.16 4.25 -2.09
CA VAL A 569 -4.72 3.78 -3.37
C VAL A 569 -3.82 4.17 -4.53
N ALA A 570 -3.39 5.44 -4.62
CA ALA A 570 -2.44 5.87 -5.65
C ALA A 570 -1.12 5.09 -5.63
N LYS A 571 -0.63 4.67 -4.44
CA LYS A 571 0.55 3.80 -4.32
C LYS A 571 0.29 2.34 -4.66
N GLU A 572 -0.90 1.81 -4.36
CA GLU A 572 -1.30 0.45 -4.78
C GLU A 572 -1.56 0.36 -6.29
N SER A 573 -1.87 1.48 -6.94
CA SER A 573 -2.10 1.57 -8.41
C SER A 573 -0.80 1.67 -9.24
N GLY A 574 0.36 1.46 -8.63
CA GLY A 574 1.66 1.45 -9.35
C GLY A 574 2.38 2.80 -9.45
N ALA A 575 1.96 3.85 -8.74
CA ALA A 575 2.63 5.14 -8.83
C ALA A 575 4.03 5.14 -8.20
N ASP A 576 5.09 5.48 -8.95
CA ASP A 576 6.46 5.64 -8.43
C ASP A 576 6.54 6.68 -7.31
N ARG A 577 5.81 7.78 -7.44
CA ARG A 577 5.78 8.85 -6.42
C ARG A 577 4.41 9.52 -6.37
N VAL A 578 3.90 9.71 -5.15
CA VAL A 578 2.63 10.41 -4.92
C VAL A 578 2.87 11.79 -4.31
N ARG A 579 2.63 12.85 -5.10
CA ARG A 579 2.56 14.25 -4.68
C ARG A 579 1.15 14.55 -4.15
N ASN A 580 0.85 14.13 -2.92
CA ASN A 580 -0.44 14.43 -2.31
C ASN A 580 -0.53 15.92 -1.89
N ARG A 581 -1.39 16.69 -2.58
CA ARG A 581 -1.73 18.09 -2.32
C ARG A 581 -3.22 18.27 -1.97
N LEU A 582 -3.86 17.24 -1.43
CA LEU A 582 -5.23 17.31 -0.92
C LEU A 582 -5.31 18.20 0.33
N THR A 583 -6.30 19.08 0.36
CA THR A 583 -6.66 19.90 1.52
C THR A 583 -7.66 19.15 2.39
N VAL A 584 -7.40 19.06 3.70
CA VAL A 584 -8.34 18.44 4.65
C VAL A 584 -9.30 19.51 5.18
N LYS A 585 -10.59 19.36 4.89
CA LYS A 585 -11.65 20.33 5.21
C LYS A 585 -11.84 20.53 6.71
N TYR A 586 -11.86 19.45 7.48
CA TYR A 586 -11.94 19.47 8.95
C TYR A 586 -10.55 19.22 9.55
N GLY A 587 -9.58 19.99 9.04
CA GLY A 587 -8.15 19.92 9.34
C GLY A 587 -7.68 20.99 10.33
N PRO A 588 -6.36 21.11 10.59
CA PRO A 588 -5.77 22.00 11.61
C PRO A 588 -6.29 23.44 11.59
N ASP A 589 -6.48 24.01 10.40
CA ASP A 589 -6.85 25.41 10.23
C ASP A 589 -8.31 25.67 10.66
N PHE A 590 -9.15 24.63 10.66
CA PHE A 590 -10.49 24.60 11.27
C PHE A 590 -10.44 24.46 12.80
N TYR A 591 -9.33 23.97 13.38
CA TYR A 591 -9.11 23.90 14.84
C TYR A 591 -8.31 25.10 15.39
N SER A 592 -7.88 26.03 14.53
CA SER A 592 -7.14 27.25 14.91
C SER A 592 -7.87 28.55 14.61
N SER A 593 -9.14 28.48 14.21
CA SER A 593 -10.03 29.62 13.91
C SER A 593 -11.16 29.76 14.93
#